data_AF-A0AAU5ILE0-F1
#
_entry.id   AF-A0AAU5ILE0-F1
#
_cell.length_a   1.000
_cell.length_b   1.000
_cell.length_c   1.000
_cell.angle_alpha   90.00
_cell.angle_beta   90.00
_cell.angle_gamma   90.00
#
_symmetry.space_group_name_H-M   'P 1'
#
loop_
_entity.id
_entity.type
_entity.pdbx_description
1 polymer ?
#
loop_
_entity_poly.entity_id
_entity_poly.type
_entity_poly.pdbx_seq_one_letter_code
_entity_poly.pdbx_strand_id
1 'polypeptide(L)'
;MKFNMGASVLSTLMSKSQGSSTDLGTLIRQLIAAAEPLEGKFHGSGKVAFDDFKNRSDEITAALNASLSGILGGQSGMDAAFGSGDQEQGENAKTQMASANFDAARFSGR
;
A
#
# COMPACT_ATOMS: atom_id res chain seq x y z
N MET A 1 -20.17 10.53 2.80
CA MET A 1 -20.54 9.09 2.91
C MET A 1 -19.76 8.20 1.93
N LYS A 2 -19.85 8.39 0.60
CA LYS A 2 -19.12 7.53 -0.38
C LYS A 2 -17.59 7.56 -0.27
N PHE A 3 -16.98 8.73 -0.10
CA PHE A 3 -15.52 8.87 0.05
C PHE A 3 -14.97 8.18 1.30
N ASN A 4 -15.67 8.32 2.44
CA ASN A 4 -15.29 7.70 3.71
C ASN A 4 -15.41 6.16 3.66
N MET A 5 -16.42 5.65 2.93
CA MET A 5 -16.59 4.21 2.70
C MET A 5 -15.47 3.62 1.82
N GLY A 6 -15.03 4.36 0.79
CA GLY A 6 -13.89 3.97 -0.05
C GLY A 6 -12.56 3.91 0.72
N ALA A 7 -12.30 4.91 1.56
CA ALA A 7 -11.10 4.97 2.41
C ALA A 7 -11.02 3.77 3.39
N SER A 8 -12.15 3.42 4.02
CA SER A 8 -12.23 2.27 4.94
C SER A 8 -12.01 0.92 4.23
N VAL A 9 -12.56 0.75 3.03
CA VAL A 9 -12.37 -0.48 2.23
C VAL A 9 -10.92 -0.63 1.77
N LEU A 10 -10.30 0.45 1.28
CA LEU A 10 -8.89 0.48 0.90
C LEU A 10 -7.98 0.12 2.08
N SER A 11 -8.20 0.75 3.24
CA SER A 11 -7.48 0.46 4.49
C SER A 11 -7.58 -1.03 4.87
N THR A 12 -8.77 -1.62 4.73
CA THR A 12 -9.00 -3.05 5.04
C THR A 12 -8.28 -3.99 4.07
N LEU A 13 -8.39 -3.75 2.76
CA LEU A 13 -7.72 -4.55 1.72
C LEU A 13 -6.20 -4.52 1.88
N MET A 14 -5.67 -3.36 2.25
CA MET A 14 -4.25 -3.14 2.48
C MET A 14 -3.74 -3.81 3.74
N SER A 15 -4.44 -3.72 4.87
CA SER A 15 -4.07 -4.46 6.08
C SER A 15 -4.00 -5.96 5.79
N LYS A 16 -4.96 -6.48 5.03
CA LYS A 16 -4.92 -7.87 4.55
C LYS A 16 -3.73 -8.15 3.63
N SER A 17 -3.48 -7.28 2.65
CA SER A 17 -2.35 -7.45 1.70
C SER A 17 -0.99 -7.41 2.40
N GLN A 18 -0.82 -6.55 3.41
CA GLN A 18 0.39 -6.46 4.21
C GLN A 18 0.59 -7.70 5.08
N GLY A 19 -0.47 -8.17 5.75
CA GLY A 19 -0.45 -9.42 6.51
C GLY A 19 -0.07 -10.60 5.61
N SER A 20 -0.79 -10.78 4.50
CA SER A 20 -0.53 -11.87 3.54
C SER A 20 0.87 -11.81 2.93
N SER A 21 1.42 -10.62 2.67
CA SER A 21 2.80 -10.47 2.15
C SER A 21 3.85 -10.84 3.20
N THR A 22 3.62 -10.45 4.46
CA THR A 22 4.50 -10.78 5.59
C THR A 22 4.50 -12.28 5.86
N ASP A 23 3.31 -12.89 5.83
CA ASP A 23 3.12 -14.33 5.98
C ASP A 23 3.81 -15.08 4.84
N LEU A 24 3.62 -14.67 3.59
CA LEU A 24 4.26 -15.29 2.43
C LEU A 24 5.78 -15.21 2.49
N GLY A 25 6.35 -14.05 2.82
CA GLY A 25 7.80 -13.90 3.00
C GLY A 25 8.35 -14.78 4.13
N THR A 26 7.56 -14.99 5.19
CA THR A 26 7.92 -15.88 6.30
C THR A 26 7.89 -17.35 5.87
N LEU A 27 6.85 -17.76 5.12
CA LEU A 27 6.73 -19.10 4.58
C LEU A 27 7.86 -19.43 3.60
N ILE A 28 8.29 -18.48 2.74
CA ILE A 28 9.42 -18.70 1.83
C ILE A 28 10.72 -18.89 2.61
N ARG A 29 10.98 -18.07 3.63
CA ARG A 29 12.17 -18.24 4.51
C ARG A 29 12.17 -19.60 5.22
N GLN A 30 11.01 -20.02 5.74
CA GLN A 30 10.85 -21.33 6.36
C GLN A 30 11.09 -22.46 5.37
N LEU A 31 10.61 -22.31 4.13
CA LEU A 31 10.83 -23.28 3.07
C LEU A 31 12.32 -23.42 2.72
N ILE A 32 13.05 -22.30 2.60
CA ILE A 32 14.51 -22.31 2.35
C ILE A 32 15.25 -23.00 3.50
N ALA A 33 14.92 -22.64 4.75
CA ALA A 33 15.55 -23.24 5.93
C ALA A 33 15.26 -24.75 6.04
N ALA A 34 14.04 -25.18 5.73
CA ALA A 34 13.68 -26.60 5.68
C ALA A 34 14.41 -27.35 4.55
N ALA A 35 14.82 -26.65 3.50
CA ALA A 35 15.52 -27.19 2.36
C ALA A 35 17.05 -27.31 2.61
N GLU A 36 17.66 -26.48 3.47
CA GLU A 36 19.11 -26.48 3.75
C GLU A 36 19.73 -27.86 4.03
N PRO A 37 19.13 -28.76 4.84
CA PRO A 37 19.69 -30.10 5.09
C PRO A 37 19.79 -31.00 3.85
N LEU A 38 19.15 -30.61 2.75
CA LEU A 38 19.18 -31.32 1.47
C LEU A 38 20.35 -30.87 0.58
N GLU A 39 20.95 -29.71 0.81
CA GLU A 39 22.04 -29.13 -0.01
C GLU A 39 23.25 -30.08 -0.09
N GLY A 40 23.58 -30.75 1.02
CA GLY A 40 24.66 -31.74 1.09
C GLY A 40 24.25 -33.16 0.66
N LYS A 41 22.97 -33.39 0.33
CA LYS A 41 22.46 -34.69 -0.14
C LYS A 41 22.36 -34.76 -1.66
N PHE A 42 22.36 -33.62 -2.34
CA PHE A 42 22.31 -33.54 -3.79
C PHE A 42 23.70 -33.45 -4.41
N HIS A 43 23.91 -34.17 -5.52
CA HIS A 43 25.13 -34.13 -6.32
C HIS A 43 24.80 -33.90 -7.79
N GLY A 44 25.74 -33.31 -8.54
CA GLY A 44 25.59 -33.06 -9.99
C GLY A 44 24.38 -32.18 -10.30
N SER A 45 23.51 -32.64 -11.20
CA SER A 45 22.30 -31.90 -11.63
C SER A 45 21.33 -31.60 -10.50
N GLY A 46 21.26 -32.46 -9.47
CA GLY A 46 20.39 -32.23 -8.30
C GLY A 46 20.82 -31.02 -7.49
N LYS A 47 22.14 -30.79 -7.36
CA LYS A 47 22.67 -29.62 -6.67
C LYS A 47 22.34 -28.34 -7.46
N VAL A 48 22.55 -28.36 -8.77
CA VAL A 48 22.22 -27.22 -9.65
C VAL A 48 20.74 -26.83 -9.53
N ALA A 49 19.83 -27.81 -9.55
CA ALA A 49 18.41 -27.55 -9.40
C ALA A 49 18.05 -26.97 -8.01
N PHE A 50 18.76 -27.41 -6.97
CA PHE A 50 18.57 -26.91 -5.61
C PHE A 50 19.10 -25.47 -5.45
N ASP A 51 20.26 -25.18 -6.01
CA ASP A 51 20.84 -23.83 -6.03
C ASP A 51 19.92 -22.86 -6.79
N ASP A 52 19.38 -23.29 -7.94
CA ASP A 52 18.38 -22.53 -8.71
C ASP A 52 17.09 -22.29 -7.92
N PHE A 53 16.62 -23.29 -7.18
CA PHE A 53 15.46 -23.17 -6.31
C PHE A 53 15.67 -22.11 -5.22
N LYS A 54 16.84 -22.10 -4.56
CA LYS A 54 17.20 -21.09 -3.54
C LYS A 54 17.24 -19.70 -4.16
N ASN A 55 17.96 -19.54 -5.28
CA ASN A 55 18.08 -18.26 -5.99
C ASN A 55 16.72 -17.67 -6.38
N ARG A 56 15.83 -18.50 -6.96
CA ARG A 56 14.48 -18.06 -7.32
C ARG A 56 13.62 -17.71 -6.11
N SER A 57 13.78 -18.44 -5.01
CA SER A 57 13.04 -18.17 -3.77
C SER A 57 13.45 -16.84 -3.14
N ASP A 58 14.75 -16.51 -3.17
CA ASP A 58 15.27 -15.23 -2.73
C ASP A 58 14.80 -14.08 -3.63
N GLU A 59 14.85 -14.26 -4.96
CA GLU A 59 14.36 -13.29 -5.93
C GLU A 59 12.87 -12.98 -5.73
N ILE A 60 12.03 -14.02 -5.60
CA ILE A 60 10.59 -13.85 -5.35
C ILE A 60 10.35 -13.12 -4.03
N THR A 61 11.11 -13.46 -2.98
CA THR A 61 11.00 -12.77 -1.68
C THR A 61 11.35 -11.29 -1.79
N ALA A 62 12.42 -10.96 -2.51
CA ALA A 62 12.83 -9.58 -2.76
C ALA A 62 11.77 -8.81 -3.57
N ALA A 63 11.24 -9.41 -4.64
CA ALA A 63 10.20 -8.82 -5.49
C ALA A 63 8.89 -8.58 -4.72
N LEU A 64 8.49 -9.51 -3.86
CA LEU A 64 7.32 -9.35 -2.98
C LEU A 64 7.50 -8.18 -2.01
N ASN A 65 8.66 -8.08 -1.36
CA ASN A 65 8.95 -6.98 -0.44
C ASN A 65 8.98 -5.62 -1.16
N ALA A 66 9.59 -5.55 -2.35
CA ALA A 66 9.61 -4.34 -3.17
C ALA A 66 8.20 -3.92 -3.60
N SER A 67 7.37 -4.88 -4.03
CA SER A 67 5.98 -4.63 -4.41
C SER A 67 5.16 -4.11 -3.21
N LEU A 68 5.33 -4.71 -2.04
CA LEU A 68 4.68 -4.25 -0.80
C LEU A 68 5.11 -2.83 -0.44
N SER A 69 6.41 -2.53 -0.52
CA SER A 69 6.93 -1.18 -0.28
C SER A 69 6.35 -0.15 -1.25
N GLY A 70 6.22 -0.51 -2.53
CA GLY A 70 5.60 0.33 -3.56
C GLY A 70 4.12 0.60 -3.27
N ILE A 71 3.35 -0.41 -2.84
CA ILE A 71 1.94 -0.26 -2.46
C ILE A 71 1.80 0.69 -1.26
N LEU A 72 2.62 0.50 -0.21
CA LEU A 72 2.60 1.35 0.99
C LEU A 72 3.01 2.80 0.68
N GLY A 73 4.03 2.99 -0.17
CA GLY A 73 4.46 4.31 -0.62
C GLY A 73 3.40 5.04 -1.44
N GLY A 74 2.82 4.36 -2.43
CA GLY A 74 1.75 4.93 -3.26
C GLY A 74 0.52 5.30 -2.44
N GLN A 75 0.22 4.52 -1.39
CA GLN A 75 -0.87 4.83 -0.47
C GLN A 75 -0.58 6.04 0.40
N SER A 76 0.61 6.16 1.00
CA SER A 76 0.96 7.37 1.75
C SER A 76 0.81 8.63 0.88
N GLY A 77 1.15 8.52 -0.41
CA GLY A 77 0.88 9.56 -1.40
C GLY A 77 -0.62 9.83 -1.61
N MET A 78 -1.45 8.79 -1.74
CA MET A 78 -2.91 8.95 -1.87
C MET A 78 -3.55 9.57 -0.63
N ASP A 79 -3.23 9.09 0.58
CA ASP A 79 -3.78 9.62 1.84
C ASP A 79 -3.41 11.11 1.99
N ALA A 80 -2.17 11.49 1.66
CA ALA A 80 -1.74 12.88 1.64
C ALA A 80 -2.49 13.72 0.59
N ALA A 81 -2.67 13.18 -0.63
CA ALA A 81 -3.39 13.86 -1.70
C ALA A 81 -4.87 14.08 -1.36
N PHE A 82 -5.54 13.10 -0.76
CA PHE A 82 -6.93 13.25 -0.33
C PHE A 82 -7.08 14.25 0.82
N GLY A 83 -6.20 14.18 1.84
CA GLY A 83 -6.24 15.10 2.97
C GLY A 83 -5.97 16.56 2.56
N SER A 84 -4.94 16.77 1.74
CA SER A 84 -4.61 18.10 1.21
C SER A 84 -5.68 18.65 0.27
N GLY A 85 -6.23 17.81 -0.61
CA GLY A 85 -7.29 18.22 -1.54
C GLY A 85 -8.60 18.61 -0.84
N ASP A 86 -9.00 17.91 0.23
CA ASP A 86 -10.19 18.26 1.01
C ASP A 86 -10.00 19.60 1.75
N GLN A 87 -8.81 19.81 2.34
CA GLN A 87 -8.47 21.07 2.97
C GLN A 87 -8.46 22.23 1.96
N GLU A 88 -7.81 22.02 0.80
CA GLU A 88 -7.75 23.01 -0.27
C GLU A 88 -9.15 23.37 -0.79
N GLN A 89 -10.02 22.38 -1.03
CA GLN A 89 -11.42 22.63 -1.41
C GLN A 89 -12.17 23.42 -0.34
N GLY A 90 -11.97 23.09 0.94
CA GLY A 90 -12.58 23.81 2.05
C GLY A 90 -12.13 25.27 2.14
N GLU A 91 -10.83 25.53 1.98
CA GLU A 91 -10.27 26.88 1.97
C GLU A 91 -10.71 27.69 0.75
N ASN A 92 -10.73 27.07 -0.43
CA ASN A 92 -11.23 27.68 -1.66
C ASN A 92 -12.72 28.03 -1.55
N ALA A 93 -13.54 27.14 -0.98
CA ALA A 93 -14.95 27.40 -0.73
C ALA A 93 -15.16 28.53 0.28
N LYS A 94 -14.41 28.55 1.39
CA LYS A 94 -14.46 29.64 2.38
C LYS A 94 -14.05 30.98 1.78
N THR A 95 -13.00 31.00 0.96
CA THR A 95 -12.53 32.21 0.27
C THR A 95 -13.58 32.72 -0.71
N GLN A 96 -14.16 31.83 -1.51
CA GLN A 96 -15.24 32.18 -2.43
C GLN A 96 -16.49 32.67 -1.70
N MET A 97 -16.87 32.03 -0.59
CA MET A 97 -17.95 32.50 0.28
C MET A 97 -17.64 33.88 0.87
N ALA A 98 -16.43 34.11 1.40
CA ALA A 98 -16.04 35.41 1.92
C ALA A 98 -16.05 36.51 0.85
N SER A 99 -15.76 36.16 -0.41
CA SER A 99 -15.86 37.06 -1.55
C SER A 99 -17.30 37.28 -2.04
N ALA A 100 -18.24 36.41 -1.66
CA ALA A 100 -19.65 36.59 -1.95
C ALA A 100 -20.19 37.70 -1.06
N ASN A 101 -20.72 38.76 -1.68
CA ASN A 101 -21.25 39.92 -0.97
C ASN A 101 -22.60 39.59 -0.31
N PHE A 102 -22.56 39.00 0.89
CA PHE A 102 -23.77 38.71 1.68
C PHE A 102 -24.45 39.97 2.24
N ASP A 103 -23.73 41.11 2.29
CA ASP A 103 -24.30 42.38 2.75
C ASP A 103 -25.24 43.01 1.72
N ALA A 104 -25.03 42.78 0.42
CA ALA A 104 -26.00 43.15 -0.61
C ALA A 104 -27.29 42.28 -0.60
N ALA A 105 -27.25 41.13 0.08
CA ALA A 105 -28.39 40.21 0.23
C ALA A 105 -29.19 40.43 1.53
N ARG A 106 -28.75 41.33 2.43
CA ARG A 106 -29.63 41.87 3.46
C ARG A 106 -30.72 42.65 2.75
N PHE A 107 -31.89 42.05 2.60
CA PHE A 107 -33.12 42.76 2.30
C PHE A 107 -33.27 43.85 3.37
N SER A 108 -32.80 45.07 3.09
CA SER A 108 -33.26 46.26 3.78
C SER A 108 -34.73 46.41 3.39
N GLY A 109 -35.58 45.67 4.09
CA GLY A 109 -37.02 45.79 4.01
C GLY A 109 -37.38 47.24 4.22
N ARG A 110 -37.99 47.82 3.20
CA ARG A 110 -38.74 49.07 3.29
C ARG A 110 -40.05 48.80 4.03
#